data_AF-A0A7C5G791-F1
#
_entry.id   AF-A0A7C5G791-F1
#
_cell.length_a   1.000
_cell.length_b   1.000
_cell.length_c   1.000
_cell.angle_alpha   90.00
_cell.angle_beta   90.00
_cell.angle_gamma   90.00
#
_symmetry.space_group_name_H-M   'P 1'
#
loop_
_entity.id
_entity.type
_entity.pdbx_description
1 polymer ?
#
loop_
_entity_poly.entity_id
_entity_poly.type
_entity_poly.pdbx_seq_one_letter_code
_entity_poly.pdbx_strand_id
1 'polypeptide(L)'
;ITTFFCPADPAFSFDGFYNAMKEKGFIIYPGKLTEVESFRLGHIGQVDEHVMRAVARAAKDALSQLGVTSAAPPETAMRERARLTV
;
A
#
# COMPACT_ATOMS: atom_id res chain seq x y z
N ILE A 1 5.11 5.81 10.68
CA ILE A 1 5.10 5.21 9.33
C ILE A 1 4.37 3.89 9.46
N THR A 2 3.44 3.58 8.56
CA THR A 2 2.63 2.34 8.60
C THR A 2 3.01 1.43 7.45
N THR A 3 3.16 0.14 7.73
CA THR A 3 3.46 -0.89 6.72
C THR A 3 2.18 -1.59 6.27
N PHE A 4 2.05 -1.79 4.96
CA PHE A 4 0.96 -2.52 4.31
C PHE A 4 1.56 -3.65 3.48
N PHE A 5 0.91 -4.81 3.45
CA PHE A 5 1.24 -5.85 2.49
C PHE A 5 0.76 -5.46 1.09
N CYS A 6 1.51 -5.88 0.08
CA CYS A 6 1.08 -5.72 -1.31
C CYS A 6 -0.16 -6.60 -1.59
N PRO A 7 -1.10 -6.14 -2.43
CA PRO A 7 -2.20 -6.96 -2.94
C PRO A 7 -1.71 -8.24 -3.62
N ALA A 8 -2.51 -9.31 -3.53
CA ALA A 8 -2.28 -10.57 -4.24
C ALA A 8 -2.75 -10.56 -5.70
N ASP A 9 -3.49 -9.52 -6.10
CA ASP A 9 -4.01 -9.38 -7.45
C ASP A 9 -2.85 -9.32 -8.46
N PRO A 10 -2.85 -10.15 -9.52
CA PRO A 10 -1.75 -10.21 -10.49
C PRO A 10 -1.56 -8.92 -11.29
N ALA A 11 -2.57 -8.04 -11.33
CA ALA A 11 -2.44 -6.72 -11.95
C ALA A 11 -1.60 -5.74 -11.09
N PHE A 12 -1.36 -6.07 -9.82
CA PHE A 12 -0.60 -5.21 -8.93
C PHE A 12 0.91 -5.29 -9.21
N SER A 13 1.54 -4.14 -9.39
CA SER A 13 2.99 -3.98 -9.31
C SER A 13 3.31 -2.77 -8.44
N PHE A 14 4.33 -2.89 -7.57
CA PHE A 14 4.70 -1.79 -6.69
C PHE A 14 5.17 -0.57 -7.49
N ASP A 15 5.95 -0.75 -8.55
CA ASP A 15 6.44 0.35 -9.38
C ASP A 15 5.30 1.10 -10.08
N GLY A 16 4.30 0.37 -10.62
CA GLY A 16 3.13 0.97 -11.22
C GLY A 16 2.30 1.74 -10.19
N PHE A 17 2.09 1.15 -9.01
CA PHE A 17 1.35 1.79 -7.92
C PHE A 17 2.08 3.03 -7.38
N TYR A 18 3.40 2.96 -7.22
CA TYR A 18 4.25 4.08 -6.81
C TYR A 18 4.14 5.25 -7.79
N ASN A 19 4.27 4.99 -9.09
CA ASN A 19 4.17 6.04 -10.11
C ASN A 19 2.77 6.68 -10.11
N ALA A 20 1.71 5.88 -10.05
CA ALA A 20 0.34 6.37 -10.00
C ALA A 20 0.04 7.18 -8.72
N MET A 21 0.60 6.80 -7.57
CA MET A 21 0.51 7.58 -6.33
C MET A 21 1.29 8.89 -6.41
N LYS A 22 2.50 8.84 -6.97
CA LYS A 22 3.37 10.02 -7.16
C LYS A 22 2.72 11.06 -8.07
N GLU A 23 2.08 10.64 -9.16
CA GLU A 23 1.30 11.53 -10.04
C GLU A 23 0.16 12.24 -9.29
N LYS A 24 -0.38 11.62 -8.25
CA LYS A 24 -1.43 12.18 -7.39
C LYS A 24 -0.87 12.97 -6.20
N GLY A 25 0.44 13.20 -6.15
CA GLY A 25 1.11 14.00 -5.13
C GLY A 25 1.53 13.21 -3.87
N PHE A 26 1.46 11.88 -3.89
CA PHE A 26 1.79 11.04 -2.72
C PHE A 26 2.98 10.13 -2.98
N ILE A 27 3.99 10.21 -2.11
CA ILE A 27 5.16 9.34 -2.16
C ILE A 27 4.97 8.21 -1.15
N ILE A 28 5.11 6.97 -1.63
CA ILE A 28 5.15 5.75 -0.82
C ILE A 28 6.51 5.09 -0.95
N TYR A 29 6.90 4.29 0.05
CA TYR A 29 8.22 3.66 0.07
C TYR A 29 8.09 2.14 0.00
N PRO A 30 9.01 1.44 -0.67
CA PRO A 30 9.06 -0.01 -0.57
C PRO A 30 9.30 -0.41 0.90
N GLY A 31 8.66 -1.49 1.30
CA GLY A 31 8.88 -2.15 2.58
C GLY A 31 9.30 -3.58 2.31
N LYS A 32 10.22 -4.12 3.11
CA LYS A 32 10.49 -5.55 3.08
C LYS A 32 10.36 -6.08 4.50
N LEU A 33 9.15 -6.53 4.86
CA LEU A 33 9.03 -7.56 5.88
C LEU A 33 9.65 -8.82 5.29
N THR A 34 10.45 -9.54 6.06
CA THR A 34 11.45 -10.51 5.60
C THR A 34 10.90 -11.64 4.72
N GLU A 35 9.58 -11.87 4.70
CA GLU A 35 8.95 -12.98 3.99
C GLU A 35 7.89 -12.58 2.96
N VAL A 36 7.31 -11.37 3.04
CA VAL A 36 6.23 -10.96 2.13
C VAL A 36 6.37 -9.50 1.70
N GLU A 37 6.13 -9.26 0.41
CA GLU A 37 6.21 -7.94 -0.20
C GLU A 37 5.27 -6.94 0.49
N SER A 38 5.82 -5.76 0.77
CA SER A 38 5.12 -4.72 1.52
C SER A 38 5.52 -3.33 1.02
N PHE A 39 4.75 -2.33 1.42
CA PHE A 39 5.10 -0.93 1.24
C PHE A 39 4.77 -0.15 2.49
N ARG A 40 5.30 1.07 2.58
CA ARG A 40 5.19 1.92 3.75
C ARG A 40 4.62 3.28 3.38
N LEU A 41 3.71 3.76 4.22
CA LEU A 41 3.11 5.08 4.12
C LEU A 41 3.55 5.94 5.32
N GLY A 42 4.23 7.04 5.00
CA GLY A 42 4.59 8.06 5.99
C GLY A 42 3.35 8.86 6.41
N HIS A 43 3.24 9.14 7.70
CA HIS A 43 2.17 9.96 8.28
C HIS A 43 2.74 10.82 9.44
N ILE A 44 3.96 11.30 9.26
CA ILE A 44 4.69 12.13 10.23
C ILE A 44 4.66 13.58 9.73
N GLY A 45 4.49 14.55 10.63
CA GLY A 45 4.37 15.97 10.30
C GLY A 45 2.91 16.44 10.29
N GLN A 46 2.61 17.44 9.45
CA GLN A 46 1.26 18.01 9.33
C GLN A 46 0.37 17.13 8.44
N VAL A 47 -0.03 15.99 8.98
CA VAL A 47 -0.93 15.04 8.32
C VAL A 47 -2.19 14.90 9.18
N ASP A 48 -3.30 15.41 8.67
CA ASP A 48 -4.61 15.32 9.32
C ASP A 48 -5.51 14.30 8.61
N GLU A 49 -6.75 14.22 9.06
CA GLU A 49 -7.76 13.34 8.48
C GLU A 49 -8.11 13.67 7.01
N HIS A 50 -8.02 14.92 6.59
CA HIS A 50 -8.28 15.31 5.20
C HIS A 50 -7.16 14.80 4.29
N VAL A 51 -5.91 14.93 4.71
CA VAL A 51 -4.75 14.37 4.00
C VAL A 51 -4.88 12.85 3.92
N MET A 52 -5.22 12.17 5.03
CA MET A 52 -5.38 10.71 5.02
C MET A 52 -6.55 10.23 4.14
N ARG A 53 -7.65 10.99 4.07
CA ARG A 53 -8.75 10.72 3.12
C ARG A 53 -8.31 10.89 1.67
N ALA A 54 -7.53 11.92 1.36
CA ALA A 54 -6.97 12.14 0.02
C ALA A 54 -6.01 11.01 -0.38
N VAL A 55 -5.15 10.56 0.54
CA VAL A 55 -4.28 9.39 0.36
C VAL A 55 -5.10 8.14 0.03
N ALA A 56 -6.13 7.84 0.81
CA ALA A 56 -6.97 6.65 0.60
C ALA A 56 -7.69 6.71 -0.77
N ARG A 57 -8.14 7.91 -1.18
CA ARG A 57 -8.75 8.10 -2.50
C ARG A 57 -7.74 7.90 -3.62
N ALA A 58 -6.55 8.49 -3.51
CA ALA A 58 -5.48 8.33 -4.47
C ALA A 58 -5.06 6.86 -4.63
N ALA A 59 -4.98 6.11 -3.52
CA ALA A 59 -4.68 4.69 -3.54
C ALA A 59 -5.77 3.89 -4.28
N LYS A 60 -7.05 4.16 -4.02
CA LYS A 60 -8.16 3.53 -4.74
C LYS A 60 -8.10 3.79 -6.25
N ASP A 61 -7.90 5.05 -6.63
CA ASP A 61 -7.87 5.45 -8.03
C ASP A 61 -6.64 4.86 -8.75
N ALA A 62 -5.48 4.82 -8.07
CA ALA A 62 -4.26 4.18 -8.58
C ALA A 62 -4.45 2.67 -8.78
N LEU A 63 -5.03 1.96 -7.81
CA LEU A 63 -5.34 0.53 -7.95
C LEU A 63 -6.29 0.28 -9.13
N SER A 64 -7.31 1.12 -9.28
CA SER A 64 -8.26 1.04 -10.40
C SER A 64 -7.59 1.28 -11.75
N GLN A 65 -6.66 2.24 -11.84
CA GLN A 65 -5.86 2.51 -13.03
C GLN A 65 -4.96 1.33 -13.43
N LEU A 66 -4.43 0.59 -12.45
CA LEU A 66 -3.65 -0.63 -12.69
C LEU A 66 -4.51 -1.84 -13.07
N GLY A 67 -5.84 -1.74 -12.98
CA GLY A 67 -6.74 -2.88 -13.17
C GLY A 67 -6.79 -3.83 -11.97
N VAL A 68 -6.32 -3.38 -10.79
CA VAL A 68 -6.41 -4.16 -9.56
C VAL A 68 -7.84 -4.14 -9.04
N THR A 69 -8.43 -5.31 -8.91
CA THR A 69 -9.82 -5.51 -8.50
C THR A 69 -9.96 -5.81 -7.01
N SER A 70 -8.91 -6.36 -6.39
CA SER A 70 -8.86 -6.65 -4.96
C SER A 70 -7.56 -6.17 -4.35
N ALA A 71 -7.65 -5.36 -3.29
CA ALA A 71 -6.51 -4.94 -2.49
C ALA A 71 -6.14 -5.95 -1.39
N ALA A 72 -6.75 -7.14 -1.37
CA ALA A 72 -6.48 -8.15 -0.36
C ALA A 72 -5.03 -8.67 -0.49
N PRO A 73 -4.28 -8.78 0.61
CA PRO A 73 -2.94 -9.35 0.59
C PRO A 73 -2.99 -10.87 0.39
N PRO A 74 -1.87 -11.52 0.02
CA PRO A 74 -1.82 -12.96 -0.10
C PRO A 74 -2.02 -13.64 1.26
N GLU A 75 -2.51 -14.87 1.26
CA GLU A 75 -2.71 -15.65 2.51
C GLU A 75 -1.42 -15.82 3.31
N THR A 76 -0.27 -15.87 2.64
CA THR A 76 1.06 -15.91 3.28
C THR A 76 1.31 -14.65 4.12
N ALA A 77 0.95 -13.46 3.64
CA ALA A 77 1.01 -12.22 4.41
C ALA A 77 0.07 -12.24 5.62
N MET A 78 -1.12 -12.81 5.47
CA MET A 78 -2.08 -12.91 6.58
C MET A 78 -1.57 -13.82 7.69
N ARG A 79 -0.96 -14.97 7.33
CA ARG A 79 -0.27 -15.85 8.28
C ARG A 79 0.89 -15.15 8.95
N GLU A 80 1.69 -14.41 8.19
CA GLU A 80 2.82 -13.66 8.72
C GLU A 80 2.40 -12.57 9.72
N ARG A 81 1.32 -11.84 9.43
CA ARG A 81 0.76 -10.86 10.36
C ARG A 81 0.40 -11.46 11.71
N ALA A 82 -0.23 -12.65 11.71
CA ALA A 82 -0.61 -13.35 12.93
C ALA A 82 0.61 -13.77 13.77
N ARG A 83 1.75 -14.07 13.13
CA ARG A 83 3.03 -14.35 13.82
C ARG A 83 3.63 -13.10 14.46
N LEU A 84 3.47 -11.94 13.85
CA LEU A 84 4.07 -10.66 14.29
C LEU A 84 3.26 -9.90 15.36
N THR A 85 2.06 -10.36 15.72
CA THR A 85 1.17 -9.68 16.69
C THR A 85 1.24 -10.24 18.11
N VAL A 86 2.39 -10.83 18.48
CA VAL A 86 2.69 -11.32 19.84
C VAL A 86 3.24 -10.20 20.72
#